data_AF-A0A7J4RAW1-F1
#
_entry.id   AF-A0A7J4RAW1-F1
#
_cell.length_a   1.000
_cell.length_b   1.000
_cell.length_c   1.000
_cell.angle_alpha   90.00
_cell.angle_beta   90.00
_cell.angle_gamma   90.00
#
_symmetry.space_group_name_H-M   'P 1'
#
loop_
_entity.id
_entity.type
_entity.pdbx_description
1 polymer ?
#
loop_
_entity_poly.entity_id
_entity_poly.type
_entity_poly.pdbx_seq_one_letter_code
_entity_poly.pdbx_strand_id
1 'polypeptide(L)' 'RDEFLRFDRSLLVNDPRRKEPKHQLGRGARRKKQKSYR' A
#
# COMPACT_ATOMS: atom_id res chain seq x y z
N ARG A 1 -14.68 -24.55 -5.23
CA ARG A 1 -13.44 -23.75 -5.46
C ARG A 1 -13.67 -22.68 -6.53
N ASP A 2 -14.19 -23.05 -7.70
CA ASP A 2 -14.44 -22.10 -8.80
C ASP A 2 -15.49 -21.04 -8.47
N GLU A 3 -16.52 -21.41 -7.70
CA GLU A 3 -17.55 -20.47 -7.25
C GLU A 3 -17.00 -19.41 -6.29
N PHE A 4 -16.13 -19.79 -5.35
CA PHE A 4 -15.41 -18.85 -4.49
C PHE A 4 -14.45 -17.95 -5.29
N LEU A 5 -13.80 -18.45 -6.34
CA LEU A 5 -12.92 -17.63 -7.19
C LEU A 5 -13.70 -16.65 -8.09
N ARG A 6 -14.90 -17.03 -8.56
CA ARG A 6 -15.80 -16.14 -9.30
C ARG A 6 -16.35 -15.02 -8.42
N PHE A 7 -16.58 -15.33 -7.14
CA PHE A 7 -17.08 -14.37 -6.17
C PHE A 7 -15.95 -13.49 -5.60
N ASP A 8 -15.04 -14.07 -4.81
CA ASP A 8 -13.87 -13.36 -4.27
C ASP A 8 -12.71 -14.32 -3.93
N ARG A 9 -11.58 -14.12 -4.60
CA ARG A 9 -10.32 -14.85 -4.38
C ARG A 9 -9.73 -14.64 -2.98
N SER A 10 -10.02 -13.51 -2.33
CA SER A 10 -9.50 -13.19 -0.99
C SER A 10 -9.99 -14.17 0.09
N LEU A 11 -11.12 -14.85 -0.16
CA LEU A 11 -11.67 -15.89 0.72
C LEU A 11 -10.82 -17.17 0.75
N LEU A 12 -9.99 -17.39 -0.28
CA LEU A 12 -9.13 -18.57 -0.41
C LEU A 12 -7.65 -18.26 -0.17
N VAL A 13 -7.22 -17.02 -0.35
CA VAL A 13 -5.82 -16.59 -0.25
C VAL A 13 -5.74 -15.26 0.48
N ASN A 14 -4.83 -15.18 1.44
CA ASN A 14 -4.59 -13.96 2.21
C ASN A 14 -4.12 -12.79 1.33
N ASP A 15 -4.49 -11.58 1.72
CA ASP A 15 -4.04 -10.35 1.07
C ASP A 15 -2.57 -10.02 1.45
N PRO A 16 -1.64 -9.95 0.48
CA PRO A 16 -0.23 -9.66 0.76
C PRO A 16 0.07 -8.17 0.97
N ARG A 17 -0.89 -7.25 0.82
CA ARG A 17 -0.64 -5.80 0.90
C ARG A 17 -0.14 -5.39 2.29
N ARG A 18 0.99 -4.67 2.33
CA ARG A 18 1.59 -4.10 3.56
C ARG A 18 1.79 -2.60 3.42
N LYS A 19 1.80 -1.89 4.56
CA LYS A 19 2.13 -0.46 4.59
C LYS A 19 3.60 -0.25 4.25
N GLU A 20 3.89 0.62 3.30
CA GLU A 20 5.27 1.02 2.99
C GLU A 20 5.88 1.78 4.19
N PRO A 21 7.14 1.50 4.55
CA PRO A 21 7.81 2.21 5.62
C PRO A 21 8.06 3.69 5.26
N LYS A 22 8.24 4.53 6.28
CA LYS A 22 8.58 5.94 6.10
C LYS A 22 9.98 6.08 5.50
N HIS A 23 10.11 6.89 4.46
CA HIS A 23 11.41 7.28 3.92
C HIS A 23 11.91 8.61 4.51
N GLN A 24 13.23 8.82 4.47
CA GLN A 24 13.86 10.05 4.92
C GLN A 24 13.35 11.28 4.15
N LEU A 25 13.50 12.46 4.76
CA LEU A 25 13.15 13.78 4.18
C LEU A 25 11.65 14.00 3.92
N GLY A 26 10.80 13.18 4.55
CA GLY A 26 9.36 13.20 4.37
C GLY A 26 8.58 12.90 5.64
N ARG A 27 7.28 13.15 5.60
CA ARG A 27 6.35 12.76 6.68
C ARG A 27 5.78 11.35 6.51
N GLY A 28 5.93 10.75 5.34
CA GLY A 28 5.42 9.41 5.05
C GLY A 28 6.31 8.65 4.08
N ALA A 29 5.85 7.48 3.62
CA ALA A 29 6.54 6.67 2.62
C ALA A 29 6.93 7.53 1.40
N ARG A 30 5.97 8.25 0.82
CA ARG A 30 6.21 9.01 -0.42
C ARG A 30 6.16 10.53 -0.27
N ARG A 31 5.49 11.05 0.77
CA ARG A 31 5.29 12.50 0.96
C ARG A 31 6.59 13.20 1.38
N LYS A 32 7.13 14.05 0.52
CA LYS A 32 8.30 14.91 0.79
C LYS A 32 7.89 16.25 1.41
N LYS A 33 8.85 16.92 2.06
CA LYS A 33 8.68 18.31 2.53
C LYS A 33 8.59 19.25 1.32
N GLN A 34 7.71 20.24 1.37
CA GLN A 34 7.63 21.30 0.36
C GLN A 34 8.91 22.15 0.44
N LYS A 35 9.53 22.42 -0.71
CA LYS A 35 10.70 23.27 -0.81
C LYS A 35 10.28 24.74 -0.93
N SER A 36 11.04 25.64 -0.35
CA SER A 36 10.93 27.09 -0.55
C SER A 36 12.27 27.60 -1.08
N TYR A 37 12.23 28.29 -2.23
CA TYR A 37 13.39 28.96 -2.81
C TYR A 37 13.15 30.45 -2.61
N ARG A 38 13.64 30.98 -1.50
CA ARG A 38 13.85 32.43 -1.37
C ARG A 38 15.30 32.68 -1.75
#